data_AF-T4VMR2-F1
#
_entry.id   AF-T4VMR2-F1
#
_cell.length_a   1.000
_cell.length_b   1.000
_cell.length_c   1.000
_cell.angle_alpha   90.00
_cell.angle_beta   90.00
_cell.angle_gamma   90.00
#
_symmetry.space_group_name_H-M   'P 1'
#
loop_
_entity.id
_entity.type
_entity.pdbx_description
1 polymer ?
#
loop_
_entity_poly.entity_id
_entity_poly.type
_entity_poly.pdbx_seq_one_letter_code
_entity_poly.pdbx_strand_id
1 'polypeptide(L)'
;MNKLKIICKKINGEIYDVSSILTKAIWSGNIKACSRKLEFSCFNDVDIPLSTLIMAYVDDKEIFRGFVYEREKDSKGIVNYLCFDYAEKLNKIKVSYNLKGSNGKDIANKILKDYNFEIGSIAEACVPNSKIFIGVEIYNCIMSAYTEQSKNDNKMYMITCSEGKISVVEKGIVRLKVAFEEGKNILDSSFKESVSNMVNRVLIVDQTGNKQSEVRDSEMLRIHGLFQDVYKSEEGKDSTVEAKKLLKGVEQTCSISGFGDISCTSGYGVQIKDSATNLVGLFFIDGDTHTWEKGNYWIDLDLNFKNIMHEVEAGEDEQQDEISTNGGTTVSGGREVKAEFTAYYPANNSMEGGFYDAMGNRLDPSKLTCACPKDVAFKTKIQVKSTGTDRDNLVYTCTDRGGAIKVVNGVYHIDLLMANRKEANSFGRRKGTAVIGCEVTSIGNNYSSVGSRIVEVAKTKLGKPYVWGATGPNQFDCSGLTQFCHKKVGISIPRTSSQQRGSGKKITKENVQLGDILCFDGHVGLYAGDGKMIHAPNKEKPVKYDPCLSGYWGGKLLGIRRYW
;
A
#
# COMPACT_ATOMS: atom_id res chain seq x y z
N MET A 1 32.39 33.10 1.55
CA MET A 1 31.52 32.01 2.01
C MET A 1 30.77 31.50 0.80
N ASN A 2 30.48 30.20 0.76
CA ASN A 2 29.91 29.46 -0.37
C ASN A 2 30.83 29.30 -1.59
N LYS A 3 32.14 29.12 -1.40
CA LYS A 3 33.07 28.90 -2.52
C LYS A 3 32.88 27.49 -3.07
N LEU A 4 32.40 27.40 -4.31
CA LEU A 4 32.22 26.13 -5.01
C LEU A 4 33.55 25.59 -5.52
N LYS A 5 33.74 24.29 -5.34
CA LYS A 5 34.83 23.50 -5.91
C LYS A 5 34.25 22.30 -6.63
N ILE A 6 34.67 22.04 -7.87
CA ILE A 6 34.25 20.85 -8.64
C ILE A 6 35.49 20.02 -8.98
N ILE A 7 35.44 18.74 -8.60
CA ILE A 7 36.48 17.75 -8.84
C ILE A 7 35.93 16.68 -9.78
N CYS A 8 36.67 16.40 -10.85
CA CYS A 8 36.37 15.36 -11.82
C CYS A 8 37.34 14.20 -11.64
N LYS A 9 36.83 12.97 -11.49
CA LYS A 9 37.62 11.75 -11.42
C LYS A 9 37.29 10.86 -12.62
N LYS A 10 38.23 10.74 -13.54
CA LYS A 10 38.11 9.89 -14.73
C LYS A 10 38.20 8.42 -14.36
N ILE A 11 37.74 7.56 -15.27
CA ILE A 11 37.74 6.09 -15.11
C ILE A 11 39.17 5.55 -14.95
N ASN A 12 40.16 6.16 -15.61
CA ASN A 12 41.57 5.81 -15.48
C ASN A 12 42.21 6.25 -14.14
N GLY A 13 41.44 6.89 -13.25
CA GLY A 13 41.89 7.35 -11.94
C GLY A 13 42.45 8.78 -11.91
N GLU A 14 42.57 9.45 -13.06
CA GLU A 14 43.02 10.84 -13.12
C GLU A 14 42.00 11.77 -12.44
N ILE A 15 42.52 12.72 -11.65
CA ILE A 15 41.72 13.69 -10.90
C ILE A 15 42.04 15.08 -11.42
N TYR A 16 41.00 15.85 -11.76
CA TYR A 16 41.09 17.23 -12.23
C TYR A 16 40.24 18.13 -11.35
N ASP A 17 40.79 19.28 -10.98
CA ASP A 17 40.03 20.37 -10.34
C ASP A 17 39.67 21.37 -11.43
N VAL A 18 38.38 21.53 -11.71
CA VAL A 18 37.89 22.43 -12.77
C VAL A 18 37.45 23.78 -12.21
N SER A 19 37.61 24.02 -10.91
CA SER A 19 37.05 25.18 -10.21
C SER A 19 37.58 26.52 -10.73
N SER A 20 38.82 26.57 -11.23
CA SER A 20 39.43 27.79 -11.77
C SER A 20 38.94 28.17 -13.17
N ILE A 21 38.31 27.23 -13.88
CA ILE A 21 37.84 27.41 -15.26
C ILE A 21 36.31 27.39 -15.36
N LEU A 22 35.61 27.36 -14.22
CA LEU A 22 34.15 27.43 -14.14
C LEU A 22 33.65 28.82 -14.56
N THR A 23 32.66 28.85 -15.43
CA THR A 23 31.92 30.08 -15.78
C THR A 23 30.60 30.16 -15.02
N LYS A 24 29.92 29.02 -14.90
CA LYS A 24 28.63 28.88 -14.22
C LYS A 24 28.48 27.48 -13.63
N ALA A 25 27.83 27.38 -12.48
CA ALA A 25 27.30 26.13 -11.97
C ALA A 25 25.91 26.32 -11.37
N ILE A 26 25.06 25.32 -11.55
CA ILE A 26 23.72 25.23 -11.01
C ILE A 26 23.59 23.87 -10.34
N TRP A 27 23.33 23.86 -9.05
CA TRP A 27 23.00 22.64 -8.30
C TRP A 27 21.55 22.72 -7.87
N SER A 28 20.75 21.72 -8.24
CA SER A 28 19.31 21.75 -7.98
C SER A 28 18.76 20.39 -7.57
N GLY A 29 17.62 20.43 -6.89
CA GLY A 29 16.85 19.25 -6.55
C GLY A 29 15.37 19.57 -6.37
N ASN A 30 14.55 18.53 -6.37
CA ASN A 30 13.10 18.67 -6.21
C ASN A 30 12.55 17.45 -5.47
N ILE A 31 11.54 17.64 -4.62
CA ILE A 31 10.91 16.56 -3.86
C ILE A 31 10.23 15.49 -4.74
N LYS A 32 9.98 15.80 -6.02
CA LYS A 32 9.43 14.89 -7.01
C LYS A 32 10.49 14.02 -7.69
N ALA A 33 11.77 14.30 -7.48
CA ALA A 33 12.89 13.54 -8.00
C ALA A 33 13.70 12.94 -6.86
N CYS A 34 14.26 11.74 -7.05
CA CYS A 34 15.18 11.14 -6.08
C CYS A 34 16.63 11.61 -6.25
N SER A 35 16.96 12.14 -7.43
CA SER A 35 18.28 12.61 -7.80
C SER A 35 18.37 14.11 -7.76
N ARG A 36 19.55 14.61 -7.41
CA ARG A 36 19.92 16.01 -7.59
C ARG A 36 20.70 16.15 -8.90
N LYS A 37 20.60 17.35 -9.48
CA LYS A 37 21.22 17.73 -10.73
C LYS A 37 22.35 18.73 -10.46
N LEU A 38 23.46 18.55 -11.14
CA LEU A 38 24.54 19.53 -11.20
C LEU A 38 24.82 19.85 -12.67
N GLU A 39 24.52 21.07 -13.05
CA GLU A 39 24.88 21.63 -14.35
C GLU A 39 26.06 22.55 -14.17
N PHE A 40 27.12 22.41 -14.96
CA PHE A 40 28.20 23.38 -14.93
C PHE A 40 28.79 23.61 -16.31
N SER A 41 29.31 24.81 -16.49
CA SER A 41 29.93 25.28 -17.72
C SER A 41 31.38 25.64 -17.44
N CYS A 42 32.29 25.20 -18.30
CA CYS A 42 33.70 25.58 -18.24
C CYS A 42 34.28 25.82 -19.62
N PHE A 43 35.41 26.54 -19.68
CA PHE A 43 36.16 26.67 -20.92
C PHE A 43 36.72 25.31 -21.38
N ASN A 44 36.81 25.12 -22.70
CA ASN A 44 37.16 23.86 -23.39
C ASN A 44 38.59 23.32 -23.16
N ASP A 45 39.26 23.71 -22.08
CA ASP A 45 40.64 23.28 -21.81
C ASP A 45 40.73 21.88 -21.18
N VAL A 46 39.61 21.33 -20.71
CA VAL A 46 39.56 20.00 -20.06
C VAL A 46 38.52 19.12 -20.73
N ASP A 47 38.96 18.00 -21.30
CA ASP A 47 38.07 16.96 -21.81
C ASP A 47 37.54 16.09 -20.65
N ILE A 48 36.24 16.22 -20.38
CA ILE A 48 35.51 15.45 -19.38
C ILE A 48 34.54 14.52 -20.12
N PRO A 49 34.86 13.22 -20.27
CA PRO A 49 33.99 12.26 -20.93
C PRO A 49 32.67 12.04 -20.17
N LEU A 50 31.68 11.49 -20.88
CA LEU A 50 30.48 10.94 -20.26
C LEU A 50 30.84 9.88 -19.22
N SER A 51 29.99 9.71 -18.21
CA SER A 51 30.20 8.81 -17.08
C SER A 51 31.44 9.12 -16.20
N THR A 52 32.09 10.27 -16.39
CA THR A 52 33.12 10.75 -15.44
C THR A 52 32.47 11.04 -14.09
N LEU A 53 33.12 10.62 -12.99
CA LEU A 53 32.64 10.91 -11.63
C LEU A 53 32.92 12.38 -11.30
N ILE A 54 31.89 13.09 -10.88
CA ILE A 54 31.93 14.49 -10.47
C ILE A 54 31.62 14.58 -8.98
N MET A 55 32.46 15.30 -8.25
CA MET A 55 32.27 15.64 -6.84
C MET A 55 32.28 17.16 -6.70
N ALA A 56 31.25 17.73 -6.08
CA ALA A 56 31.19 19.16 -5.81
C ALA A 56 31.20 19.43 -4.31
N TYR A 57 31.99 20.43 -3.91
CA TYR A 57 32.18 20.86 -2.54
C TYR A 57 31.88 22.34 -2.41
N VAL A 58 31.29 22.73 -1.30
CA VAL A 58 31.12 24.13 -0.94
C VAL A 58 31.69 24.32 0.46
N ASP A 59 32.70 25.16 0.58
CA ASP A 59 33.45 25.37 1.83
C ASP A 59 33.83 24.02 2.51
N ASP A 60 34.43 23.12 1.72
CA ASP A 60 34.87 21.75 2.09
C ASP A 60 33.77 20.73 2.42
N LYS A 61 32.49 21.12 2.41
CA LYS A 61 31.38 20.19 2.54
C LYS A 61 30.98 19.63 1.18
N GLU A 62 30.95 18.31 1.03
CA GLU A 62 30.44 17.68 -0.18
C GLU A 62 28.93 17.91 -0.33
N ILE A 63 28.51 18.43 -1.48
CA ILE A 63 27.11 18.68 -1.80
C ILE A 63 26.59 17.79 -2.93
N PHE A 64 27.49 17.21 -3.73
CA PHE A 64 27.13 16.42 -4.90
C PHE A 64 28.19 15.38 -5.20
N ARG A 65 27.74 14.17 -5.53
CA ARG A 65 28.58 13.08 -6.05
C ARG A 65 27.79 12.32 -7.11
N GLY A 66 28.22 12.42 -8.36
CA GLY A 66 27.44 11.96 -9.49
C GLY A 66 28.25 11.75 -10.75
N PHE A 67 27.58 11.53 -11.88
CA PHE A 67 28.22 11.24 -13.15
C PHE A 67 27.80 12.25 -14.21
N VAL A 68 28.67 12.47 -15.21
CA VAL A 68 28.31 13.23 -16.42
C VAL A 68 27.37 12.40 -17.29
N TYR A 69 26.18 12.92 -17.56
CA TYR A 69 25.17 12.30 -18.42
C TYR A 69 25.15 12.92 -19.82
N GLU A 70 25.28 14.24 -19.90
CA GLU A 70 25.31 14.96 -21.16
C GLU A 70 26.46 15.95 -21.15
N ARG A 71 27.00 16.18 -22.35
CA ARG A 71 27.96 17.26 -22.60
C ARG A 71 27.62 17.92 -23.92
N GLU A 72 27.62 19.24 -23.93
CA GLU A 72 27.35 20.04 -25.12
C GLU A 72 28.43 21.12 -25.25
N LYS A 73 28.98 21.28 -26.45
CA LYS A 73 29.98 22.31 -26.73
C LYS A 73 29.36 23.37 -27.63
N ASP A 74 29.41 24.62 -27.19
CA ASP A 74 28.91 25.74 -27.97
C ASP A 74 29.96 26.31 -28.93
N SER A 75 29.53 27.22 -29.81
CA SER A 75 30.40 27.89 -30.78
C SER A 75 31.42 28.85 -30.16
N LYS A 76 31.29 29.17 -28.87
CA LYS A 76 32.21 30.03 -28.10
C LYS A 76 33.29 29.24 -27.40
N GLY A 77 33.29 27.91 -27.52
CA GLY A 77 34.25 27.03 -26.85
C GLY A 77 33.94 26.84 -25.36
N ILE A 78 32.70 27.07 -24.94
CA ILE A 78 32.21 26.69 -23.62
C ILE A 78 31.63 25.28 -23.73
N VAL A 79 31.96 24.43 -22.76
CA VAL A 79 31.37 23.09 -22.65
C VAL A 79 30.43 23.08 -21.45
N ASN A 80 29.18 22.71 -21.70
CA ASN A 80 28.13 22.53 -20.70
C ASN A 80 28.04 21.05 -20.35
N TYR A 81 27.98 20.75 -19.06
CA TYR A 81 27.87 19.39 -18.54
C TYR A 81 26.61 19.27 -17.70
N LEU A 82 25.80 18.25 -18.01
CA LEU A 82 24.67 17.83 -17.19
C LEU A 82 25.07 16.61 -16.40
N CYS A 83 25.03 16.71 -15.07
CA CYS A 83 25.36 15.64 -14.16
C CYS A 83 24.19 15.30 -13.26
N PHE A 84 24.07 14.02 -12.92
CA PHE A 84 23.14 13.55 -11.90
C PHE A 84 23.86 12.72 -10.86
N ASP A 85 23.38 12.77 -9.61
CA ASP A 85 23.91 11.95 -8.54
C ASP A 85 23.61 10.45 -8.70
N TYR A 86 24.08 9.63 -7.75
CA TYR A 86 23.88 8.18 -7.78
C TYR A 86 22.41 7.74 -7.79
N ALA A 87 21.49 8.56 -7.24
CA ALA A 87 20.09 8.20 -7.19
C ALA A 87 19.40 8.27 -8.56
N GLU A 88 19.98 8.92 -9.57
CA GLU A 88 19.36 8.98 -10.90
C GLU A 88 19.20 7.60 -11.54
N LYS A 89 20.07 6.66 -11.20
CA LYS A 89 19.95 5.26 -11.63
C LYS A 89 18.65 4.61 -11.15
N LEU A 90 18.08 5.05 -10.03
CA LEU A 90 16.81 4.54 -9.53
C LEU A 90 15.64 4.84 -10.46
N ASN A 91 15.72 5.93 -11.24
CA ASN A 91 14.74 6.31 -12.26
C ASN A 91 14.93 5.58 -13.60
N LYS A 92 16.09 4.95 -13.81
CA LYS A 92 16.42 4.29 -15.08
C LYS A 92 16.36 2.77 -15.02
N ILE A 93 16.59 2.18 -13.84
CA ILE A 93 16.60 0.74 -13.67
C ILE A 93 15.18 0.25 -13.36
N LYS A 94 14.65 -0.57 -14.25
CA LYS A 94 13.39 -1.29 -14.08
C LYS A 94 13.62 -2.65 -13.46
N VAL A 95 12.77 -3.02 -12.51
CA VAL A 95 12.90 -4.25 -11.73
C VAL A 95 11.57 -4.99 -11.67
N SER A 96 11.67 -6.29 -11.38
CA SER A 96 10.50 -7.14 -11.14
C SER A 96 10.65 -7.88 -9.83
N TYR A 97 9.68 -7.69 -8.94
CA TYR A 97 9.68 -8.31 -7.62
C TYR A 97 8.27 -8.70 -7.19
N ASN A 98 8.17 -9.80 -6.46
CA ASN A 98 6.99 -10.18 -5.70
C ASN A 98 7.32 -10.07 -4.21
N LEU A 99 6.93 -8.95 -3.58
CA LEU A 99 7.32 -8.61 -2.20
C LEU A 99 6.12 -8.74 -1.28
N LYS A 100 5.68 -9.98 -1.02
CA LYS A 100 4.51 -10.23 -0.17
C LYS A 100 4.79 -9.82 1.28
N GLY A 101 3.90 -9.01 1.85
CA GLY A 101 3.93 -8.62 3.27
C GLY A 101 5.18 -7.86 3.71
N SER A 102 5.98 -7.35 2.76
CA SER A 102 7.19 -6.57 3.07
C SER A 102 6.80 -5.12 3.33
N ASN A 103 7.32 -4.49 4.37
CA ASN A 103 7.10 -3.05 4.58
C ASN A 103 8.05 -2.21 3.70
N GLY A 104 7.81 -0.90 3.64
CA GLY A 104 8.63 0.01 2.81
C GLY A 104 10.14 -0.03 3.11
N LYS A 105 10.54 -0.29 4.35
CA LYS A 105 11.94 -0.41 4.76
C LYS A 105 12.55 -1.70 4.24
N ASP A 106 11.84 -2.82 4.35
CA ASP A 106 12.31 -4.11 3.83
C ASP A 106 12.44 -4.08 2.31
N ILE A 107 11.46 -3.47 1.62
CA ILE A 107 11.46 -3.27 0.17
C ILE A 107 12.68 -2.44 -0.26
N ALA A 108 12.89 -1.27 0.37
CA ALA A 108 14.02 -0.40 0.05
C ALA A 108 15.36 -1.11 0.27
N ASN A 109 15.56 -1.75 1.43
CA ASN A 109 16.80 -2.46 1.73
C ASN A 109 17.06 -3.60 0.76
N LYS A 110 16.03 -4.39 0.43
CA LYS A 110 16.16 -5.52 -0.49
C LYS A 110 16.56 -5.05 -1.88
N ILE A 111 15.82 -4.12 -2.47
CA ILE A 111 16.06 -3.68 -3.85
C ILE A 111 17.42 -2.97 -3.96
N LEU A 112 17.74 -2.07 -3.02
CA LEU A 112 19.02 -1.37 -3.07
C LEU A 112 20.21 -2.33 -2.93
N LYS A 113 20.09 -3.35 -2.06
CA LYS A 113 21.13 -4.36 -1.89
C LYS A 113 21.29 -5.28 -3.10
N ASP A 114 20.19 -5.75 -3.67
CA ASP A 114 20.20 -6.66 -4.84
C ASP A 114 20.88 -6.01 -6.06
N TYR A 115 20.84 -4.68 -6.16
CA TYR A 115 21.46 -3.89 -7.24
C TYR A 115 22.76 -3.18 -6.83
N ASN A 116 23.38 -3.58 -5.71
CA ASN A 116 24.66 -3.07 -5.22
C ASN A 116 24.73 -1.54 -5.04
N PHE A 117 23.63 -0.92 -4.62
CA PHE A 117 23.67 0.47 -4.16
C PHE A 117 24.22 0.57 -2.76
N GLU A 118 25.02 1.60 -2.49
CA GLU A 118 25.39 1.93 -1.12
C GLU A 118 24.18 2.50 -0.37
N ILE A 119 23.88 1.91 0.79
CA ILE A 119 22.70 2.24 1.58
C ILE A 119 23.10 3.18 2.71
N GLY A 120 22.39 4.31 2.81
CA GLY A 120 22.46 5.23 3.94
C GLY A 120 21.37 4.94 4.97
N SER A 121 20.72 5.98 5.49
CA SER A 121 19.63 5.81 6.46
C SER A 121 18.33 5.46 5.75
N ILE A 122 17.64 4.41 6.18
CA ILE A 122 16.32 4.04 5.67
C ILE A 122 15.30 4.23 6.79
N ALA A 123 14.32 5.09 6.57
CA ALA A 123 13.26 5.39 7.52
C ALA A 123 12.48 4.13 7.94
N GLU A 124 11.94 4.13 9.15
CA GLU A 124 11.12 3.01 9.61
C GLU A 124 9.80 2.96 8.86
N ALA A 125 9.37 1.76 8.49
CA ALA A 125 8.07 1.50 7.91
C ALA A 125 7.49 0.24 8.55
N CYS A 126 6.20 0.28 8.88
CA CYS A 126 5.49 -0.82 9.54
C CYS A 126 4.27 -1.31 8.77
N VAL A 127 3.84 -0.58 7.74
CA VAL A 127 2.74 -0.98 6.86
C VAL A 127 3.24 -2.06 5.91
N PRO A 128 2.72 -3.30 6.00
CA PRO A 128 3.03 -4.34 5.02
C PRO A 128 2.44 -3.93 3.66
N ASN A 129 3.24 -4.06 2.62
CA ASN A 129 2.85 -3.84 1.24
C ASN A 129 2.96 -5.18 0.51
N SER A 130 1.86 -5.62 -0.11
CA SER A 130 1.81 -6.84 -0.92
C SER A 130 1.56 -6.46 -2.36
N LYS A 131 2.60 -5.92 -3.02
CA LYS A 131 2.56 -5.53 -4.42
C LYS A 131 3.51 -6.36 -5.26
N ILE A 132 3.08 -6.61 -6.48
CA ILE A 132 3.89 -7.19 -7.54
C ILE A 132 4.37 -6.04 -8.41
N PHE A 133 5.69 -5.87 -8.48
CA PHE A 133 6.31 -4.93 -9.39
C PHE A 133 6.76 -5.71 -10.62
N ILE A 134 6.34 -5.30 -11.82
CA ILE A 134 6.76 -5.90 -13.09
C ILE A 134 7.27 -4.78 -13.99
N GLY A 135 8.58 -4.74 -14.23
CA GLY A 135 9.19 -3.72 -15.09
C GLY A 135 9.02 -2.29 -14.56
N VAL A 136 8.94 -2.12 -13.23
CA VAL A 136 8.75 -0.83 -12.56
C VAL A 136 10.10 -0.27 -12.14
N GLU A 137 10.32 1.04 -12.26
CA GLU A 137 11.54 1.70 -11.82
C GLU A 137 11.79 1.50 -10.31
N ILE A 138 13.05 1.36 -9.88
CA ILE A 138 13.38 1.19 -8.45
C ILE A 138 12.80 2.32 -7.61
N TYR A 139 12.92 3.57 -8.09
CA TYR A 139 12.34 4.74 -7.44
C TYR A 139 10.84 4.54 -7.15
N ASN A 140 10.08 4.12 -8.16
CA ASN A 140 8.65 3.91 -8.07
C ASN A 140 8.28 2.76 -7.13
N CYS A 141 9.08 1.69 -7.12
CA CYS A 141 8.90 0.57 -6.18
C CYS A 141 9.04 1.03 -4.73
N ILE A 142 10.09 1.79 -4.41
CA ILE A 142 10.36 2.26 -3.05
C ILE A 142 9.32 3.33 -2.65
N MET A 143 9.12 4.34 -3.48
CA MET A 143 8.22 5.45 -3.16
C MET A 143 6.76 5.03 -3.07
N SER A 144 6.32 4.02 -3.83
CA SER A 144 4.96 3.49 -3.67
C SER A 144 4.74 2.82 -2.31
N ALA A 145 5.75 2.13 -1.78
CA ALA A 145 5.66 1.57 -0.44
C ALA A 145 5.66 2.64 0.66
N TYR A 146 6.46 3.69 0.51
CA TYR A 146 6.44 4.82 1.45
C TYR A 146 5.21 5.73 1.30
N THR A 147 4.55 5.73 0.14
CA THR A 147 3.25 6.39 -0.05
C THR A 147 2.19 5.69 0.79
N GLU A 148 2.15 4.36 0.81
CA GLU A 148 1.24 3.61 1.70
C GLU A 148 1.59 3.79 3.19
N GLN A 149 2.88 3.86 3.52
CA GLN A 149 3.30 4.19 4.89
C GLN A 149 2.82 5.58 5.32
N SER A 150 2.97 6.60 4.46
CA SER A 150 2.51 7.97 4.68
C SER A 150 1.01 8.05 4.92
N LYS A 151 0.20 7.31 4.15
CA LYS A 151 -1.26 7.22 4.36
C LYS A 151 -1.63 6.73 5.77
N ASN A 152 -0.77 5.94 6.42
CA ASN A 152 -1.01 5.39 7.75
C ASN A 152 -0.53 6.30 8.89
N ASP A 153 0.65 6.91 8.77
CA ASP A 153 1.26 7.71 9.85
C ASP A 153 1.20 9.23 9.64
N ASN A 154 0.77 9.69 8.46
CA ASN A 154 0.77 11.07 8.00
C ASN A 154 2.15 11.73 7.95
N LYS A 155 3.22 10.92 7.86
CA LYS A 155 4.59 11.40 7.68
C LYS A 155 4.94 11.43 6.20
N MET A 156 5.72 12.43 5.84
CA MET A 156 6.18 12.61 4.47
C MET A 156 7.56 11.95 4.31
N TYR A 157 7.77 11.23 3.21
CA TYR A 157 9.02 10.52 2.96
C TYR A 157 9.62 10.96 1.62
N MET A 158 10.94 10.93 1.52
CA MET A 158 11.66 11.15 0.26
C MET A 158 12.95 10.34 0.20
N ILE A 159 13.38 10.03 -1.02
CA ILE A 159 14.69 9.44 -1.28
C ILE A 159 15.71 10.57 -1.41
N THR A 160 16.89 10.40 -0.81
CA THR A 160 18.01 11.33 -0.92
C THR A 160 19.30 10.59 -1.20
N CYS A 161 20.23 11.24 -1.90
CA CYS A 161 21.58 10.74 -2.10
C CYS A 161 22.60 11.68 -1.45
N SER A 162 23.53 11.13 -0.66
CA SER A 162 24.64 11.89 -0.08
C SER A 162 25.88 11.02 -0.02
N GLU A 163 27.01 11.55 -0.49
CA GLU A 163 28.28 10.82 -0.58
C GLU A 163 28.20 9.50 -1.38
N GLY A 164 27.22 9.39 -2.29
CA GLY A 164 26.95 8.17 -3.07
C GLY A 164 26.04 7.15 -2.37
N LYS A 165 25.58 7.43 -1.14
CA LYS A 165 24.67 6.58 -0.38
C LYS A 165 23.23 7.00 -0.56
N ILE A 166 22.37 6.04 -0.87
CA ILE A 166 20.93 6.24 -1.04
C ILE A 166 20.24 6.04 0.31
N SER A 167 19.46 7.03 0.71
CA SER A 167 18.70 7.05 1.95
C SER A 167 17.21 7.26 1.66
N VAL A 168 16.35 6.77 2.54
CA VAL A 168 14.94 7.19 2.62
C VAL A 168 14.77 7.91 3.94
N VAL A 169 14.33 9.16 3.90
CA VAL A 169 14.25 10.03 5.09
C VAL A 169 12.84 10.58 5.27
N GLU A 170 12.51 10.91 6.52
CA GLU A 170 11.29 11.67 6.83
C GLU A 170 11.51 13.15 6.51
N LYS A 171 10.60 13.72 5.72
CA LYS A 171 10.64 15.08 5.17
C LYS A 171 9.98 16.09 6.12
N GLY A 172 10.53 17.30 6.16
CA GLY A 172 9.93 18.43 6.86
C GLY A 172 10.15 18.46 8.37
N ILE A 173 11.00 17.57 8.92
CA ILE A 173 11.44 17.61 10.32
C ILE A 173 12.41 18.78 10.54
N VAL A 174 13.33 18.99 9.60
CA VAL A 174 14.39 19.98 9.74
C VAL A 174 13.85 21.37 9.38
N ARG A 175 14.01 22.30 10.32
CA ARG A 175 13.78 23.73 10.10
C ARG A 175 15.12 24.42 10.00
N LEU A 176 15.32 25.15 8.91
CA LEU A 176 16.58 25.83 8.66
C LEU A 176 16.75 27.02 9.62
N LYS A 177 18.01 27.31 9.93
CA LYS A 177 18.38 28.50 10.70
C LYS A 177 18.35 29.76 9.85
N VAL A 178 18.68 29.62 8.57
CA VAL A 178 18.54 30.70 7.60
C VAL A 178 17.06 31.03 7.40
N ALA A 179 16.78 32.32 7.33
CA ALA A 179 15.45 32.87 7.08
C ALA A 179 15.55 33.89 5.95
N PHE A 180 14.44 34.10 5.26
CA PHE A 180 14.32 35.08 4.18
C PHE A 180 13.46 36.24 4.64
N GLU A 181 14.04 37.43 4.62
CA GLU A 181 13.37 38.65 5.05
C GLU A 181 13.45 39.72 3.96
N GLU A 182 12.30 40.35 3.73
CA GLU A 182 12.15 41.52 2.86
C GLU A 182 13.17 42.61 3.23
N GLY A 183 13.85 43.18 2.22
CA GLY A 183 14.87 44.21 2.40
C GLY A 183 16.20 43.73 3.01
N LYS A 184 16.35 42.43 3.31
CA LYS A 184 17.61 41.84 3.76
C LYS A 184 18.25 40.95 2.70
N ASN A 185 17.66 39.78 2.47
CA ASN A 185 18.25 38.74 1.64
C ASN A 185 17.29 38.17 0.59
N ILE A 186 16.08 38.70 0.47
CA ILE A 186 15.19 38.44 -0.65
C ILE A 186 15.56 39.39 -1.81
N LEU A 187 15.76 38.81 -3.00
CA LEU A 187 15.94 39.55 -4.25
C LEU A 187 14.61 39.70 -4.99
N ASP A 188 13.86 38.60 -5.05
CA ASP A 188 12.54 38.53 -5.69
C ASP A 188 11.68 37.51 -4.95
N SER A 189 10.37 37.69 -5.00
CA SER A 189 9.41 36.79 -4.39
C SER A 189 8.12 36.82 -5.19
N SER A 190 7.48 35.66 -5.28
CA SER A 190 6.23 35.54 -6.02
C SER A 190 5.22 34.68 -5.27
N PHE A 191 3.97 35.11 -5.31
CA PHE A 191 2.81 34.33 -4.89
C PHE A 191 1.77 34.39 -6.00
N LYS A 192 1.29 33.22 -6.42
CA LYS A 192 0.31 33.07 -7.49
C LYS A 192 -0.80 32.15 -7.03
N GLU A 193 -2.04 32.56 -7.28
CA GLU A 193 -3.23 31.73 -7.14
C GLU A 193 -3.85 31.51 -8.51
N SER A 194 -4.35 30.30 -8.76
CA SER A 194 -4.89 29.91 -10.06
C SER A 194 -6.09 28.98 -9.90
N VAL A 195 -7.14 29.26 -10.66
CA VAL A 195 -8.29 28.34 -10.84
C VAL A 195 -8.24 27.60 -12.18
N SER A 196 -7.19 27.79 -12.98
CA SER A 196 -7.12 27.24 -14.34
C SER A 196 -7.28 25.71 -14.39
N ASN A 197 -6.79 25.01 -13.37
CA ASN A 197 -6.89 23.56 -13.24
C ASN A 197 -7.91 23.12 -12.18
N MET A 198 -8.73 24.04 -11.68
CA MET A 198 -9.74 23.74 -10.67
C MET A 198 -10.73 22.71 -11.22
N VAL A 199 -11.14 21.78 -10.36
CA VAL A 199 -12.22 20.83 -10.60
C VAL A 199 -13.00 20.73 -9.29
N ASN A 200 -14.17 21.37 -9.24
CA ASN A 200 -15.03 21.36 -8.05
C ASN A 200 -16.27 20.47 -8.23
N ARG A 201 -16.42 19.83 -9.40
CA ARG A 201 -17.40 18.78 -9.65
C ARG A 201 -16.81 17.72 -10.56
N VAL A 202 -17.07 16.46 -10.25
CA VAL A 202 -16.73 15.32 -11.11
C VAL A 202 -17.98 14.51 -11.38
N LEU A 203 -18.35 14.36 -12.65
CA LEU A 203 -19.43 13.47 -13.06
C LEU A 203 -18.90 12.04 -13.15
N ILE A 204 -19.63 11.09 -12.57
CA ILE A 204 -19.34 9.67 -12.71
C ILE A 204 -20.25 9.12 -13.79
N VAL A 205 -19.66 8.60 -14.87
CA VAL A 205 -20.38 8.06 -16.03
C VAL A 205 -20.11 6.58 -16.24
N ASP A 206 -21.07 5.89 -16.87
CA ASP A 206 -20.88 4.51 -17.31
C ASP A 206 -19.98 4.41 -18.55
N GLN A 207 -19.77 3.19 -19.03
CA GLN A 207 -18.97 2.91 -20.23
C GLN A 207 -19.50 3.58 -21.51
N THR A 208 -20.78 3.94 -21.51
CA THR A 208 -21.50 4.59 -22.62
C THR A 208 -21.68 6.10 -22.44
N GLY A 209 -21.17 6.67 -21.35
CA GLY A 209 -21.25 8.10 -21.05
C GLY A 209 -22.52 8.53 -20.31
N ASN A 210 -23.41 7.61 -19.91
CA ASN A 210 -24.57 7.99 -19.11
C ASN A 210 -24.14 8.31 -17.68
N LYS A 211 -24.68 9.40 -17.14
CA LYS A 211 -24.43 9.80 -15.75
C LYS A 211 -24.99 8.76 -14.78
N GLN A 212 -24.12 8.25 -13.92
CA GLN A 212 -24.49 7.40 -12.79
C GLN A 212 -24.60 8.22 -11.50
N SER A 213 -23.60 9.05 -11.20
CA SER A 213 -23.56 9.88 -9.98
C SER A 213 -22.64 11.09 -10.14
N GLU A 214 -22.39 11.84 -9.07
CA GLU A 214 -21.44 12.96 -9.07
C GLU A 214 -20.77 13.12 -7.70
N VAL A 215 -19.56 13.66 -7.71
CA VAL A 215 -18.86 14.18 -6.53
C VAL A 215 -18.71 15.68 -6.71
N ARG A 216 -18.90 16.47 -5.64
CA ARG A 216 -18.78 17.93 -5.69
C ARG A 216 -18.24 18.51 -4.41
N ASP A 217 -17.44 19.57 -4.57
CA ASP A 217 -17.11 20.50 -3.50
C ASP A 217 -18.13 21.65 -3.52
N SER A 218 -19.07 21.62 -2.57
CA SER A 218 -20.19 22.58 -2.57
C SER A 218 -19.75 23.99 -2.19
N GLU A 219 -18.66 24.12 -1.44
CA GLU A 219 -18.13 25.43 -1.03
C GLU A 219 -17.39 26.08 -2.21
N MET A 220 -16.48 25.34 -2.83
CA MET A 220 -15.75 25.82 -4.02
C MET A 220 -16.68 26.12 -5.19
N LEU A 221 -17.73 25.30 -5.40
CA LEU A 221 -18.74 25.56 -6.43
C LEU A 221 -19.53 26.84 -6.16
N ARG A 222 -19.81 27.15 -4.88
CA ARG A 222 -20.49 28.39 -4.49
C ARG A 222 -19.60 29.62 -4.69
N ILE A 223 -18.31 29.52 -4.38
CA ILE A 223 -17.37 30.65 -4.42
C ILE A 223 -16.90 30.93 -5.86
N HIS A 224 -16.56 29.88 -6.61
CA HIS A 224 -15.88 30.01 -7.90
C HIS A 224 -16.75 29.67 -9.12
N GLY A 225 -17.96 29.14 -8.92
CA GLY A 225 -18.80 28.65 -10.03
C GLY A 225 -18.47 27.22 -10.44
N LEU A 226 -18.94 26.76 -11.60
CA LEU A 226 -18.79 25.36 -12.02
C LEU A 226 -17.47 25.12 -12.75
N PHE A 227 -16.62 24.25 -12.19
CA PHE A 227 -15.46 23.67 -12.85
C PHE A 227 -15.58 22.16 -12.81
N GLN A 228 -15.71 21.51 -13.97
CA GLN A 228 -16.15 20.12 -14.05
C GLN A 228 -15.17 19.23 -14.82
N ASP A 229 -14.96 18.04 -14.26
CA ASP A 229 -14.33 16.91 -14.95
C ASP A 229 -15.30 15.70 -14.99
N VAL A 230 -14.93 14.66 -15.74
CA VAL A 230 -15.73 13.44 -15.92
C VAL A 230 -14.85 12.22 -15.63
N TYR A 231 -15.29 11.40 -14.68
CA TYR A 231 -14.71 10.10 -14.38
C TYR A 231 -15.52 9.00 -15.04
N LYS A 232 -14.87 8.19 -15.87
CA LYS A 232 -15.45 6.98 -16.46
C LYS A 232 -15.28 5.82 -15.47
N SER A 233 -16.40 5.22 -15.05
CA SER A 233 -16.38 4.11 -14.09
C SER A 233 -15.60 2.90 -14.62
N GLU A 234 -14.73 2.34 -13.78
CA GLU A 234 -13.90 1.17 -14.07
C GLU A 234 -14.35 -0.01 -13.21
N GLU A 235 -14.40 -1.19 -13.81
CA GLU A 235 -14.77 -2.41 -13.10
C GLU A 235 -13.73 -2.74 -12.02
N GLY A 236 -14.19 -3.08 -10.81
CA GLY A 236 -13.32 -3.38 -9.67
C GLY A 236 -12.78 -2.17 -8.89
N LYS A 237 -13.05 -0.92 -9.32
CA LYS A 237 -12.65 0.29 -8.59
C LYS A 237 -13.86 1.02 -7.98
N ASP A 238 -13.65 1.66 -6.83
CA ASP A 238 -14.68 2.54 -6.24
C ASP A 238 -14.70 3.88 -6.99
N SER A 239 -15.69 4.04 -7.87
CA SER A 239 -15.86 5.25 -8.67
C SER A 239 -15.98 6.54 -7.86
N THR A 240 -16.47 6.49 -6.62
CA THR A 240 -16.56 7.69 -5.76
C THR A 240 -15.19 8.07 -5.22
N VAL A 241 -14.36 7.08 -4.85
CA VAL A 241 -12.99 7.31 -4.37
C VAL A 241 -12.13 7.87 -5.50
N GLU A 242 -12.17 7.25 -6.68
CA GLU A 242 -11.39 7.71 -7.84
C GLU A 242 -11.86 9.08 -8.33
N ALA A 243 -13.16 9.34 -8.41
CA ALA A 243 -13.68 10.66 -8.76
C ALA A 243 -13.29 11.75 -7.74
N LYS A 244 -13.15 11.42 -6.45
CA LYS A 244 -12.67 12.39 -5.44
C LYS A 244 -11.22 12.79 -5.66
N LYS A 245 -10.36 11.91 -6.20
CA LYS A 245 -8.96 12.22 -6.52
C LYS A 245 -8.84 13.28 -7.63
N LEU A 246 -9.86 13.39 -8.48
CA LEU A 246 -9.91 14.37 -9.57
C LEU A 246 -10.36 15.76 -9.11
N LEU A 247 -10.93 15.91 -7.91
CA LEU A 247 -11.25 17.24 -7.38
C LEU A 247 -9.97 18.02 -7.12
N LYS A 248 -9.93 19.25 -7.64
CA LYS A 248 -8.80 20.18 -7.53
C LYS A 248 -9.32 21.53 -7.07
N GLY A 249 -8.74 22.05 -5.98
CA GLY A 249 -9.06 23.37 -5.46
C GLY A 249 -8.34 24.48 -6.22
N VAL A 250 -8.27 25.66 -5.60
CA VAL A 250 -7.39 26.74 -6.06
C VAL A 250 -5.94 26.27 -5.93
N GLU A 251 -5.17 26.35 -7.02
CA GLU A 251 -3.74 26.09 -7.00
C GLU A 251 -3.01 27.34 -6.50
N GLN A 252 -2.14 27.15 -5.51
CA GLN A 252 -1.30 28.21 -4.97
C GLN A 252 0.16 27.81 -5.19
N THR A 253 0.95 28.70 -5.79
CA THR A 253 2.39 28.52 -5.95
C THR A 253 3.11 29.72 -5.37
N CYS A 254 4.19 29.49 -4.64
CA CYS A 254 5.05 30.54 -4.15
C CYS A 254 6.51 30.20 -4.44
N SER A 255 7.30 31.23 -4.71
CA SER A 255 8.74 31.10 -4.89
C SER A 255 9.46 32.30 -4.30
N ILE A 256 10.73 32.11 -3.99
CA ILE A 256 11.64 33.21 -3.66
C ILE A 256 12.95 33.07 -4.43
N SER A 257 13.58 34.19 -4.70
CA SER A 257 14.97 34.30 -5.11
C SER A 257 15.72 35.14 -4.09
N GLY A 258 16.93 34.77 -3.72
CA GLY A 258 17.66 35.49 -2.69
C GLY A 258 19.03 34.96 -2.33
N PHE A 259 19.62 35.56 -1.29
CA PHE A 259 20.88 35.14 -0.71
C PHE A 259 20.62 34.23 0.50
N GLY A 260 20.98 32.96 0.38
CA GLY A 260 20.88 31.97 1.44
C GLY A 260 22.19 31.22 1.69
N ASP A 261 22.09 29.97 2.09
CA ASP A 261 23.22 29.05 2.22
C ASP A 261 22.89 27.69 1.57
N ILE A 262 23.87 26.79 1.50
CA ILE A 262 23.74 25.47 0.88
C ILE A 262 22.81 24.50 1.63
N SER A 263 22.31 24.87 2.81
CA SER A 263 21.34 24.06 3.55
C SER A 263 19.91 24.26 3.05
N CYS A 264 19.66 25.25 2.19
CA CYS A 264 18.36 25.49 1.55
C CYS A 264 18.00 24.43 0.49
N THR A 265 17.95 23.16 0.88
CA THR A 265 17.62 22.05 -0.01
C THR A 265 16.17 21.60 0.13
N SER A 266 15.62 21.07 -0.95
CA SER A 266 14.30 20.47 -1.01
C SER A 266 14.10 19.43 0.09
N GLY A 267 12.92 19.47 0.71
CA GLY A 267 12.56 18.64 1.86
C GLY A 267 12.64 19.33 3.23
N TYR A 268 13.25 20.51 3.33
CA TYR A 268 13.37 21.26 4.57
C TYR A 268 12.38 22.41 4.70
N GLY A 269 12.15 22.85 5.94
CA GLY A 269 11.32 24.01 6.25
C GLY A 269 12.14 25.28 6.40
N VAL A 270 11.66 26.40 5.87
CA VAL A 270 12.32 27.71 5.91
C VAL A 270 11.36 28.79 6.38
N GLN A 271 11.86 29.73 7.19
CA GLN A 271 11.09 30.89 7.64
C GLN A 271 11.19 32.01 6.61
N ILE A 272 10.04 32.59 6.26
CA ILE A 272 9.95 33.70 5.31
C ILE A 272 9.12 34.82 5.93
N LYS A 273 9.60 36.04 5.74
CA LYS A 273 8.91 37.26 6.13
C LYS A 273 9.00 38.26 4.98
N ASP A 274 8.03 38.15 4.08
CA ASP A 274 7.82 39.10 3.00
C ASP A 274 6.38 39.63 3.03
N SER A 275 6.25 40.91 3.39
CA SER A 275 4.94 41.54 3.53
C SER A 275 4.39 41.95 2.16
N ALA A 276 5.24 42.15 1.16
CA ALA A 276 4.82 42.57 -0.17
C ALA A 276 4.02 41.47 -0.90
N THR A 277 4.43 40.21 -0.75
CA THR A 277 3.76 39.05 -1.35
C THR A 277 2.86 38.27 -0.39
N ASN A 278 2.75 38.71 0.87
CA ASN A 278 2.09 37.99 1.97
C ASN A 278 2.69 36.60 2.29
N LEU A 279 3.95 36.36 1.91
CA LEU A 279 4.69 35.16 2.28
C LEU A 279 5.27 35.34 3.69
N VAL A 280 4.45 35.08 4.71
CA VAL A 280 4.83 35.21 6.11
C VAL A 280 4.58 33.90 6.86
N GLY A 281 5.66 33.30 7.37
CA GLY A 281 5.61 32.11 8.21
C GLY A 281 6.58 31.01 7.80
N LEU A 282 6.21 29.78 8.15
CA LEU A 282 6.98 28.59 7.81
C LEU A 282 6.51 28.03 6.46
N PHE A 283 7.45 27.87 5.55
CA PHE A 283 7.26 27.25 4.24
C PHE A 283 8.12 26.01 4.11
N PHE A 284 7.77 25.12 3.18
CA PHE A 284 8.54 23.92 2.86
C PHE A 284 9.13 24.05 1.46
N ILE A 285 10.40 23.68 1.31
CA ILE A 285 11.10 23.74 0.03
C ILE A 285 10.73 22.50 -0.78
N ASP A 286 10.00 22.70 -1.88
CA ASP A 286 9.65 21.65 -2.84
C ASP A 286 10.72 21.52 -3.92
N GLY A 287 11.31 22.65 -4.34
CA GLY A 287 12.38 22.73 -5.31
C GLY A 287 13.41 23.75 -4.86
N ASP A 288 14.67 23.47 -5.15
CA ASP A 288 15.76 24.37 -4.85
C ASP A 288 16.74 24.42 -6.03
N THR A 289 17.25 25.62 -6.29
CA THR A 289 18.25 25.89 -7.30
C THR A 289 19.30 26.82 -6.70
N HIS A 290 20.54 26.34 -6.64
CA HIS A 290 21.69 27.07 -6.17
C HIS A 290 22.55 27.45 -7.37
N THR A 291 22.76 28.75 -7.59
CA THR A 291 23.52 29.22 -8.75
C THR A 291 24.80 29.91 -8.32
N TRP A 292 25.91 29.50 -8.93
CA TRP A 292 27.21 30.18 -8.88
C TRP A 292 27.53 30.72 -10.26
N GLU A 293 27.67 32.04 -10.39
CA GLU A 293 28.01 32.67 -11.66
C GLU A 293 28.86 33.92 -11.42
N LYS A 294 30.02 34.00 -12.09
CA LYS A 294 30.95 35.15 -12.00
C LYS A 294 31.31 35.57 -10.58
N GLY A 295 31.47 34.59 -9.67
CA GLY A 295 31.81 34.83 -8.27
C GLY A 295 30.63 35.17 -7.35
N ASN A 296 29.42 35.31 -7.88
CA ASN A 296 28.21 35.49 -7.10
C ASN A 296 27.55 34.15 -6.80
N TYR A 297 26.81 34.11 -5.71
CA TYR A 297 25.99 32.98 -5.29
C TYR A 297 24.61 33.46 -4.87
N TRP A 298 23.56 32.83 -5.38
CA TRP A 298 22.17 33.05 -4.97
C TRP A 298 21.39 31.74 -5.09
N ILE A 299 20.18 31.75 -4.54
CA ILE A 299 19.28 30.61 -4.60
C ILE A 299 17.90 31.02 -5.09
N ASP A 300 17.24 30.09 -5.76
CA ASP A 300 15.83 30.15 -6.14
C ASP A 300 15.12 28.95 -5.50
N LEU A 301 14.07 29.22 -4.74
CA LEU A 301 13.30 28.20 -4.00
C LEU A 301 11.86 28.15 -4.49
N ASP A 302 11.42 26.97 -4.89
CA ASP A 302 10.00 26.65 -5.06
C ASP A 302 9.45 26.19 -3.70
N LEU A 303 8.40 26.86 -3.24
CA LEU A 303 7.92 26.73 -1.88
C LEU A 303 6.48 26.23 -1.82
N ASN A 304 6.16 25.62 -0.68
CA ASN A 304 4.83 25.14 -0.36
C ASN A 304 4.42 25.53 1.05
N PHE A 305 3.15 25.89 1.21
CA PHE A 305 2.54 26.16 2.52
C PHE A 305 2.40 24.88 3.36
N LYS A 306 2.31 23.72 2.70
CA LYS A 306 2.10 22.43 3.35
C LYS A 306 3.30 21.53 3.11
N ASN A 307 3.65 20.74 4.12
CA ASN A 307 4.62 19.67 3.95
C ASN A 307 3.98 18.55 3.13
N ILE A 308 4.24 18.53 1.82
CA ILE A 308 3.77 17.47 0.92
C ILE A 308 4.91 16.52 0.53
N MET A 309 4.58 15.34 0.02
CA MET A 309 5.51 14.40 -0.59
C MET A 309 5.11 14.09 -2.03
N HIS A 310 6.03 13.52 -2.81
CA HIS A 310 5.67 12.91 -4.08
C HIS A 310 5.04 11.54 -3.82
N GLU A 311 3.72 11.49 -3.89
CA GLU A 311 2.97 10.24 -3.84
C GLU A 311 3.10 9.48 -5.15
N VAL A 312 3.44 8.19 -5.06
CA VAL A 312 3.62 7.32 -6.21
C VAL A 312 2.73 6.10 -6.04
N GLU A 313 1.87 5.82 -7.02
CA GLU A 313 1.13 4.56 -7.10
C GLU A 313 1.77 3.71 -8.20
N ALA A 314 2.48 2.67 -7.80
CA ALA A 314 3.14 1.73 -8.69
C ALA A 314 3.06 0.32 -8.14
N GLY A 315 3.28 -0.67 -9.01
CA GLY A 315 3.03 -2.07 -8.71
C GLY A 315 1.55 -2.40 -8.83
N GLU A 316 1.30 -3.64 -9.23
CA GLU A 316 -0.03 -4.20 -9.18
C GLU A 316 -0.25 -4.67 -7.75
N ASP A 317 -1.37 -4.25 -7.16
CA ASP A 317 -1.95 -5.07 -6.11
C ASP A 317 -2.09 -6.47 -6.70
N GLU A 318 -1.87 -7.52 -5.90
CA GLU A 318 -2.22 -8.85 -6.38
C GLU A 318 -3.63 -8.75 -6.98
N GLN A 319 -3.74 -8.99 -8.29
CA GLN A 319 -5.00 -9.49 -8.79
C GLN A 319 -5.27 -10.67 -7.86
N GLN A 320 -6.40 -10.63 -7.18
CA GLN A 320 -7.09 -11.88 -6.98
C GLN A 320 -7.32 -12.37 -8.42
N ASP A 321 -6.32 -13.09 -8.98
CA ASP A 321 -6.65 -14.32 -9.62
C ASP A 321 -7.74 -14.91 -8.74
N GLU A 322 -8.89 -15.19 -9.32
CA GLU A 322 -9.87 -16.07 -8.71
C GLU A 322 -9.14 -17.40 -8.48
N ILE A 323 -8.31 -17.44 -7.44
CA ILE A 323 -7.68 -18.59 -6.87
C ILE A 323 -8.87 -19.23 -6.19
N SER A 324 -9.47 -20.13 -6.94
CA SER A 324 -10.38 -21.14 -6.45
C SER A 324 -9.83 -21.65 -5.13
N THR A 325 -10.61 -21.32 -4.10
CA THR A 325 -10.62 -21.87 -2.76
C THR A 325 -9.96 -23.25 -2.67
N ASN A 326 -8.97 -23.41 -1.81
CA ASN A 326 -8.70 -24.71 -1.19
C ASN A 326 -8.38 -24.54 0.30
N GLY A 327 -9.29 -25.09 1.11
CA GLY A 327 -9.31 -25.00 2.56
C GLY A 327 -8.45 -26.07 3.22
N GLY A 328 -7.60 -25.69 4.17
CA GLY A 328 -6.95 -26.65 5.05
C GLY A 328 -7.92 -27.13 6.13
N THR A 329 -8.15 -28.45 6.22
CA THR A 329 -8.95 -29.09 7.28
C THR A 329 -8.02 -29.57 8.39
N THR A 330 -8.27 -29.19 9.65
CA THR A 330 -7.57 -29.77 10.81
C THR A 330 -8.32 -31.02 11.27
N VAL A 331 -7.60 -32.12 11.50
CA VAL A 331 -8.19 -33.40 11.91
C VAL A 331 -7.54 -33.93 13.19
N SER A 332 -8.35 -34.62 14.00
CA SER A 332 -7.88 -35.37 15.17
C SER A 332 -8.07 -36.86 14.95
N GLY A 333 -7.09 -37.67 15.40
CA GLY A 333 -7.12 -39.11 15.22
C GLY A 333 -6.84 -39.58 13.78
N GLY A 334 -6.85 -40.90 13.59
CA GLY A 334 -6.52 -41.57 12.34
C GLY A 334 -5.10 -42.13 12.28
N ARG A 335 -4.87 -43.04 11.34
CA ARG A 335 -3.58 -43.72 11.13
C ARG A 335 -2.86 -43.11 9.93
N GLU A 336 -1.67 -42.56 10.16
CA GLU A 336 -0.83 -42.04 9.09
C GLU A 336 -0.11 -43.16 8.34
N VAL A 337 -0.17 -43.13 7.01
CA VAL A 337 0.44 -44.12 6.11
C VAL A 337 1.13 -43.42 4.94
N LYS A 338 2.14 -44.08 4.35
CA LYS A 338 2.72 -43.63 3.08
C LYS A 338 1.69 -43.79 1.98
N ALA A 339 1.56 -42.79 1.11
CA ALA A 339 0.58 -42.80 0.04
C ALA A 339 1.14 -42.32 -1.29
N GLU A 340 0.59 -42.87 -2.37
CA GLU A 340 0.74 -42.36 -3.73
C GLU A 340 -0.63 -41.90 -4.21
N PHE A 341 -0.72 -40.62 -4.55
CA PHE A 341 -1.94 -39.98 -5.02
C PHE A 341 -1.92 -39.85 -6.54
N THR A 342 -3.01 -40.27 -7.15
CA THR A 342 -3.32 -39.98 -8.56
C THR A 342 -4.65 -39.25 -8.63
N ALA A 343 -5.08 -38.87 -9.83
CA ALA A 343 -6.35 -38.21 -10.03
C ALA A 343 -7.19 -38.89 -11.10
N TYR A 344 -8.50 -38.88 -10.89
CA TYR A 344 -9.52 -39.28 -11.87
C TYR A 344 -10.61 -38.21 -11.94
N TYR A 345 -11.43 -38.22 -12.98
CA TYR A 345 -12.48 -37.22 -13.18
C TYR A 345 -13.70 -37.86 -13.85
N PRO A 346 -14.91 -37.26 -13.77
CA PRO A 346 -16.09 -37.86 -14.38
C PRO A 346 -15.93 -37.91 -15.91
N ALA A 347 -15.82 -39.12 -16.49
CA ALA A 347 -15.60 -39.31 -17.92
C ALA A 347 -16.40 -40.50 -18.48
N ASN A 348 -16.63 -40.51 -19.79
CA ASN A 348 -17.29 -41.62 -20.48
C ASN A 348 -16.28 -42.69 -20.96
N ASN A 349 -15.39 -43.14 -20.08
CA ASN A 349 -14.52 -44.28 -20.35
C ASN A 349 -14.16 -45.03 -19.05
N SER A 350 -13.87 -46.31 -19.18
CA SER A 350 -13.62 -47.22 -18.05
C SER A 350 -12.21 -47.09 -17.43
N MET A 351 -11.30 -46.32 -18.04
CA MET A 351 -9.93 -46.13 -17.56
C MET A 351 -9.72 -44.85 -16.73
N GLU A 352 -10.61 -43.85 -16.81
CA GLU A 352 -10.39 -42.51 -16.24
C GLU A 352 -11.49 -42.06 -15.25
N GLY A 353 -12.40 -42.97 -14.88
CA GLY A 353 -13.51 -42.72 -13.94
C GLY A 353 -14.87 -42.67 -14.65
N GLY A 354 -15.82 -43.53 -14.25
CA GLY A 354 -17.19 -43.46 -14.75
C GLY A 354 -17.93 -42.21 -14.25
N PHE A 355 -19.19 -42.01 -14.65
CA PHE A 355 -19.99 -40.88 -14.13
C PHE A 355 -20.52 -41.08 -12.70
N TYR A 356 -20.38 -42.28 -12.15
CA TYR A 356 -20.95 -42.68 -10.86
C TYR A 356 -19.90 -43.37 -10.00
N ASP A 357 -19.97 -43.18 -8.67
CA ASP A 357 -19.17 -43.91 -7.71
C ASP A 357 -19.68 -45.34 -7.49
N ALA A 358 -18.88 -46.18 -6.80
CA ALA A 358 -19.26 -47.54 -6.40
C ALA A 358 -20.51 -47.61 -5.47
N MET A 359 -21.02 -46.46 -4.99
CA MET A 359 -22.24 -46.35 -4.21
C MET A 359 -23.46 -45.92 -5.05
N GLY A 360 -23.31 -45.77 -6.36
CA GLY A 360 -24.37 -45.41 -7.31
C GLY A 360 -24.68 -43.90 -7.38
N ASN A 361 -23.88 -43.05 -6.72
CA ASN A 361 -24.06 -41.60 -6.76
C ASN A 361 -23.29 -41.00 -7.92
N ARG A 362 -23.85 -39.98 -8.56
CA ARG A 362 -23.13 -39.20 -9.57
C ARG A 362 -21.89 -38.56 -8.92
N LEU A 363 -20.74 -38.69 -9.57
CA LEU A 363 -19.50 -38.08 -9.10
C LEU A 363 -19.66 -36.55 -9.05
N ASP A 364 -19.33 -35.99 -7.89
CA ASP A 364 -19.42 -34.57 -7.60
C ASP A 364 -18.09 -34.11 -6.98
N PRO A 365 -17.22 -33.48 -7.79
CA PRO A 365 -15.89 -33.02 -7.36
C PRO A 365 -15.93 -32.06 -6.15
N SER A 366 -17.04 -31.36 -5.93
CA SER A 366 -17.20 -30.45 -4.78
C SER A 366 -17.29 -31.19 -3.44
N LYS A 367 -17.63 -32.49 -3.46
CA LYS A 367 -17.78 -33.32 -2.24
C LYS A 367 -16.46 -33.90 -1.74
N LEU A 368 -15.35 -33.66 -2.43
CA LEU A 368 -14.02 -34.20 -2.10
C LEU A 368 -14.10 -35.71 -1.85
N THR A 369 -14.47 -36.48 -2.87
CA THR A 369 -14.49 -37.94 -2.78
C THR A 369 -13.26 -38.55 -3.44
N CYS A 370 -12.89 -39.75 -3.01
CA CYS A 370 -11.73 -40.46 -3.54
C CYS A 370 -12.01 -41.95 -3.69
N ALA A 371 -11.20 -42.59 -4.52
CA ALA A 371 -11.15 -44.03 -4.65
C ALA A 371 -9.99 -44.60 -3.81
N CYS A 372 -10.27 -45.59 -2.96
CA CYS A 372 -9.28 -46.15 -2.03
C CYS A 372 -9.14 -47.68 -2.16
N PRO A 373 -8.02 -48.28 -1.70
CA PRO A 373 -7.81 -49.73 -1.68
C PRO A 373 -8.85 -50.41 -0.80
N LYS A 374 -9.17 -51.69 -1.08
CA LYS A 374 -10.21 -52.47 -0.37
C LYS A 374 -10.10 -52.42 1.16
N ASP A 375 -8.88 -52.30 1.68
CA ASP A 375 -8.57 -52.22 3.12
C ASP A 375 -9.09 -50.95 3.80
N VAL A 376 -9.46 -49.92 3.05
CA VAL A 376 -10.10 -48.69 3.55
C VAL A 376 -11.61 -48.84 3.39
N ALA A 377 -12.38 -48.79 4.47
CA ALA A 377 -13.85 -48.88 4.39
C ALA A 377 -14.46 -47.67 3.66
N PHE A 378 -15.60 -47.84 3.01
CA PHE A 378 -16.34 -46.70 2.45
C PHE A 378 -16.74 -45.71 3.55
N LYS A 379 -16.91 -44.44 3.18
CA LYS A 379 -17.15 -43.29 4.05
C LYS A 379 -15.98 -42.92 4.98
N THR A 380 -14.90 -43.69 4.99
CA THR A 380 -13.68 -43.34 5.74
C THR A 380 -13.13 -42.01 5.23
N LYS A 381 -12.73 -41.15 6.16
CA LYS A 381 -12.09 -39.85 5.88
C LYS A 381 -10.58 -40.03 5.70
N ILE A 382 -10.05 -39.39 4.66
CA ILE A 382 -8.67 -39.49 4.23
C ILE A 382 -8.11 -38.07 4.12
N GLN A 383 -7.20 -37.68 5.01
CA GLN A 383 -6.49 -36.41 4.84
C GLN A 383 -5.27 -36.61 3.94
N VAL A 384 -5.14 -35.80 2.89
CA VAL A 384 -3.95 -35.76 2.02
C VAL A 384 -2.87 -34.90 2.67
N LYS A 385 -1.62 -35.36 2.68
CA LYS A 385 -0.48 -34.59 3.19
C LYS A 385 0.76 -34.77 2.34
N SER A 386 1.62 -33.75 2.37
CA SER A 386 2.98 -33.80 1.83
C SER A 386 3.06 -34.14 0.34
N THR A 387 2.03 -33.76 -0.44
CA THR A 387 2.04 -33.89 -1.90
C THR A 387 2.63 -32.66 -2.59
N GLY A 388 2.74 -31.54 -1.86
CA GLY A 388 3.23 -30.27 -2.38
C GLY A 388 2.20 -29.56 -3.29
N THR A 389 0.92 -29.91 -3.17
CA THR A 389 -0.16 -29.32 -3.98
C THR A 389 -1.22 -28.65 -3.12
N ASP A 390 -2.12 -27.93 -3.78
CA ASP A 390 -3.37 -27.37 -3.25
C ASP A 390 -4.32 -28.39 -2.59
N ARG A 391 -4.02 -29.70 -2.67
CA ARG A 391 -4.79 -30.78 -2.06
C ARG A 391 -4.29 -31.15 -0.67
N ASP A 392 -3.11 -30.68 -0.28
CA ASP A 392 -2.59 -30.92 1.06
C ASP A 392 -3.54 -30.35 2.11
N ASN A 393 -3.83 -31.16 3.13
CA ASN A 393 -4.76 -30.94 4.23
C ASN A 393 -6.25 -30.97 3.85
N LEU A 394 -6.62 -31.27 2.61
CA LEU A 394 -8.01 -31.61 2.28
C LEU A 394 -8.36 -33.00 2.80
N VAL A 395 -9.60 -33.14 3.27
CA VAL A 395 -10.14 -34.41 3.76
C VAL A 395 -11.12 -34.97 2.74
N TYR A 396 -10.71 -36.07 2.13
CA TYR A 396 -11.51 -36.80 1.17
C TYR A 396 -12.34 -37.89 1.83
N THR A 397 -13.48 -38.21 1.23
CA THR A 397 -14.32 -39.35 1.66
C THR A 397 -14.13 -40.51 0.68
N CYS A 398 -13.78 -41.69 1.18
CA CYS A 398 -13.70 -42.89 0.35
C CYS A 398 -15.12 -43.30 -0.10
N THR A 399 -15.49 -43.05 -1.35
CA THR A 399 -16.80 -43.47 -1.90
C THR A 399 -16.66 -44.43 -3.08
N ASP A 400 -15.45 -44.66 -3.56
CA ASP A 400 -15.21 -45.43 -4.78
C ASP A 400 -14.06 -46.42 -4.64
N ARG A 401 -13.95 -47.34 -5.62
CA ARG A 401 -12.89 -48.33 -5.75
C ARG A 401 -12.32 -48.27 -7.17
N GLY A 402 -11.05 -47.93 -7.30
CA GLY A 402 -10.37 -48.07 -8.58
C GLY A 402 -9.87 -49.50 -8.76
N GLY A 403 -10.09 -50.10 -9.93
CA GLY A 403 -9.70 -51.49 -10.22
C GLY A 403 -8.19 -51.77 -10.06
N ALA A 404 -7.35 -50.73 -10.15
CA ALA A 404 -5.89 -50.80 -9.98
C ALA A 404 -5.40 -50.28 -8.61
N ILE A 405 -6.30 -49.83 -7.73
CA ILE A 405 -5.93 -49.19 -6.46
C ILE A 405 -5.69 -50.27 -5.40
N LYS A 406 -4.41 -50.47 -5.05
CA LYS A 406 -3.94 -51.48 -4.10
C LYS A 406 -2.96 -50.88 -3.11
N VAL A 407 -2.75 -51.56 -2.00
CA VAL A 407 -1.59 -51.30 -1.13
C VAL A 407 -0.41 -52.09 -1.67
N VAL A 408 0.68 -51.42 -2.04
CA VAL A 408 1.89 -52.05 -2.60
C VAL A 408 3.08 -51.68 -1.73
N ASN A 409 3.75 -52.69 -1.14
CA ASN A 409 4.91 -52.49 -0.25
C ASN A 409 4.66 -51.47 0.89
N GLY A 410 3.44 -51.47 1.45
CA GLY A 410 3.05 -50.55 2.53
C GLY A 410 2.71 -49.13 2.07
N VAL A 411 2.66 -48.85 0.75
CA VAL A 411 2.20 -47.59 0.18
C VAL A 411 0.76 -47.72 -0.27
N TYR A 412 -0.10 -46.83 0.23
CA TYR A 412 -1.52 -46.76 -0.12
C TYR A 412 -1.70 -45.93 -1.39
N HIS A 413 -2.18 -46.56 -2.46
CA HIS A 413 -2.55 -45.82 -3.67
C HIS A 413 -3.94 -45.21 -3.45
N ILE A 414 -4.13 -43.94 -3.75
CA ILE A 414 -5.40 -43.22 -3.55
C ILE A 414 -5.65 -42.33 -4.75
N ASP A 415 -6.82 -42.44 -5.36
CA ASP A 415 -7.19 -41.65 -6.53
C ASP A 415 -8.15 -40.54 -6.09
N LEU A 416 -7.77 -39.28 -6.31
CA LEU A 416 -8.55 -38.12 -5.91
C LEU A 416 -9.49 -37.72 -7.05
N LEU A 417 -10.78 -37.52 -6.74
CA LEU A 417 -11.73 -37.01 -7.72
C LEU A 417 -11.42 -35.54 -8.04
N MET A 418 -11.23 -35.25 -9.32
CA MET A 418 -11.01 -33.91 -9.87
C MET A 418 -12.17 -33.48 -10.74
N ALA A 419 -12.29 -32.17 -11.01
CA ALA A 419 -13.45 -31.67 -11.74
C ALA A 419 -13.43 -32.00 -13.23
N ASN A 420 -12.24 -32.09 -13.83
CA ASN A 420 -12.08 -32.28 -15.26
C ASN A 420 -10.69 -32.86 -15.58
N ARG A 421 -10.52 -33.25 -16.85
CA ARG A 421 -9.27 -33.80 -17.39
C ARG A 421 -8.06 -32.89 -17.17
N LYS A 422 -8.22 -31.56 -17.29
CA LYS A 422 -7.12 -30.60 -17.15
C LYS A 422 -6.58 -30.61 -15.72
N GLU A 423 -7.46 -30.58 -14.72
CA GLU A 423 -7.09 -30.69 -13.31
C GLU A 423 -6.41 -32.02 -12.99
N ALA A 424 -6.98 -33.13 -13.47
CA ALA A 424 -6.40 -34.46 -13.25
C ALA A 424 -4.99 -34.58 -13.85
N ASN A 425 -4.79 -34.11 -15.09
CA ASN A 425 -3.48 -34.13 -15.74
C ASN A 425 -2.46 -33.21 -15.05
N SER A 426 -2.89 -32.05 -14.58
CA SER A 426 -2.03 -31.10 -13.87
C SER A 426 -1.59 -31.65 -12.50
N PHE A 427 -2.50 -32.33 -11.79
CA PHE A 427 -2.19 -33.01 -10.54
C PHE A 427 -1.24 -34.19 -10.76
N GLY A 428 -1.46 -35.01 -11.78
CA GLY A 428 -0.59 -36.14 -12.12
C GLY A 428 -0.43 -37.15 -10.97
N ARG A 429 0.72 -37.84 -10.93
CA ARG A 429 1.08 -38.74 -9.83
C ARG A 429 1.91 -37.99 -8.79
N ARG A 430 1.53 -38.09 -7.51
CA ARG A 430 2.19 -37.43 -6.37
C ARG A 430 2.46 -38.43 -5.27
N LYS A 431 3.60 -38.32 -4.60
CA LYS A 431 3.91 -39.12 -3.40
C LYS A 431 3.74 -38.25 -2.17
N GLY A 432 3.22 -38.80 -1.09
CA GLY A 432 2.99 -38.08 0.16
C GLY A 432 2.61 -39.03 1.29
N THR A 433 1.87 -38.51 2.27
CA THR A 433 1.27 -39.31 3.35
C THR A 433 -0.25 -39.11 3.39
N ALA A 434 -0.97 -40.12 3.87
CA ALA A 434 -2.41 -40.06 4.07
C ALA A 434 -2.74 -40.35 5.54
N VAL A 435 -3.65 -39.59 6.14
CA VAL A 435 -4.22 -39.91 7.45
C VAL A 435 -5.57 -40.60 7.26
N ILE A 436 -5.61 -41.91 7.50
CA ILE A 436 -6.80 -42.75 7.27
C ILE A 436 -7.64 -42.82 8.55
N GLY A 437 -8.95 -42.57 8.43
CA GLY A 437 -9.88 -42.63 9.55
C GLY A 437 -9.78 -41.43 10.48
N CYS A 438 -9.48 -40.27 9.93
CA CYS A 438 -9.40 -39.02 10.68
C CYS A 438 -10.79 -38.46 10.99
N GLU A 439 -10.98 -37.89 12.18
CA GLU A 439 -12.20 -37.16 12.51
C GLU A 439 -12.00 -35.67 12.22
N VAL A 440 -12.95 -35.09 11.49
CA VAL A 440 -12.96 -33.66 11.19
C VAL A 440 -13.46 -32.93 12.42
N THR A 441 -12.53 -32.42 13.23
CA THR A 441 -12.84 -31.50 14.32
C THR A 441 -13.16 -30.13 13.75
N SER A 442 -14.43 -29.76 13.74
CA SER A 442 -14.89 -28.43 13.38
C SER A 442 -14.51 -27.42 14.45
N ILE A 443 -13.31 -26.86 14.35
CA ILE A 443 -12.97 -25.59 15.02
C ILE A 443 -13.36 -24.47 14.05
N GLY A 444 -14.37 -23.69 14.43
CA GLY A 444 -14.89 -22.58 13.63
C GLY A 444 -13.80 -21.57 13.26
N ASN A 445 -13.69 -21.32 11.96
CA ASN A 445 -13.22 -20.10 11.29
C ASN A 445 -12.20 -19.24 12.04
N ASN A 446 -10.92 -19.39 11.67
CA ASN A 446 -9.94 -18.29 11.77
C ASN A 446 -9.35 -17.95 10.39
N TYR A 447 -10.24 -17.66 9.44
CA TYR A 447 -10.12 -16.44 8.65
C TYR A 447 -11.13 -15.47 9.27
N SER A 448 -10.67 -14.37 9.90
CA SER A 448 -11.58 -13.46 10.58
C SER A 448 -12.54 -12.84 9.56
N SER A 449 -13.81 -13.25 9.57
CA SER A 449 -14.87 -12.58 8.80
C SER A 449 -14.86 -11.08 9.10
N VAL A 450 -15.35 -10.23 8.19
CA VAL A 450 -15.48 -8.78 8.43
C VAL A 450 -16.13 -8.52 9.80
N GLY A 451 -17.18 -9.27 10.11
CA GLY A 451 -17.82 -9.33 11.41
C GLY A 451 -16.90 -9.66 12.60
N SER A 452 -16.05 -10.68 12.44
CA SER A 452 -15.07 -11.06 13.47
C SER A 452 -14.04 -9.95 13.69
N ARG A 453 -13.57 -9.29 12.61
CA ARG A 453 -12.62 -8.16 12.71
C ARG A 453 -13.23 -6.97 13.45
N ILE A 454 -14.51 -6.67 13.22
CA ILE A 454 -15.25 -5.64 13.96
C ILE A 454 -15.28 -5.97 15.46
N VAL A 455 -15.55 -7.23 15.80
CA VAL A 455 -15.58 -7.71 17.19
C VAL A 455 -14.20 -7.71 17.83
N GLU A 456 -13.13 -8.07 17.11
CA GLU A 456 -11.76 -7.98 17.62
C GLU A 456 -11.37 -6.53 17.93
N VAL A 457 -11.73 -5.57 17.07
CA VAL A 457 -11.54 -4.15 17.38
C VAL A 457 -12.32 -3.75 18.64
N ALA A 458 -13.58 -4.19 18.77
CA ALA A 458 -14.41 -3.90 19.94
C ALA A 458 -13.84 -4.50 21.23
N LYS A 459 -13.26 -5.70 21.18
CA LYS A 459 -12.56 -6.34 22.31
C LYS A 459 -11.42 -5.48 22.83
N THR A 460 -10.65 -4.84 21.95
CA THR A 460 -9.57 -3.91 22.37
C THR A 460 -10.08 -2.68 23.15
N LYS A 461 -11.40 -2.44 23.14
CA LYS A 461 -12.03 -1.29 23.80
C LYS A 461 -12.75 -1.65 25.09
N LEU A 462 -12.77 -2.93 25.49
CA LEU A 462 -13.31 -3.34 26.78
C LEU A 462 -12.64 -2.56 27.92
N GLY A 463 -13.44 -2.12 28.89
CA GLY A 463 -12.99 -1.32 30.03
C GLY A 463 -12.85 0.19 29.76
N LYS A 464 -13.00 0.67 28.51
CA LYS A 464 -12.93 2.11 28.23
C LYS A 464 -14.18 2.85 28.74
N PRO A 465 -14.05 4.08 29.27
CA PRO A 465 -15.15 4.82 29.87
C PRO A 465 -16.19 5.26 28.84
N TYR A 466 -17.45 5.37 29.32
CA TYR A 466 -18.53 5.95 28.54
C TYR A 466 -18.50 7.49 28.62
N VAL A 467 -18.58 8.17 27.49
CA VAL A 467 -18.78 9.62 27.41
C VAL A 467 -19.79 9.91 26.30
N TRP A 468 -20.87 10.63 26.65
CA TRP A 468 -21.89 11.03 25.67
C TRP A 468 -21.25 11.83 24.54
N GLY A 469 -21.48 11.43 23.29
CA GLY A 469 -20.90 12.09 22.13
C GLY A 469 -19.50 11.59 21.72
N ALA A 470 -18.85 10.72 22.50
CA ALA A 470 -17.49 10.29 22.20
C ALA A 470 -17.41 9.18 21.13
N THR A 471 -16.40 9.27 20.27
CA THR A 471 -16.19 8.38 19.11
C THR A 471 -14.84 7.62 19.14
N GLY A 472 -14.17 7.59 20.30
CA GLY A 472 -12.88 6.93 20.50
C GLY A 472 -11.65 7.84 20.38
N PRO A 473 -10.42 7.27 20.43
CA PRO A 473 -10.14 5.85 20.66
C PRO A 473 -10.19 5.44 22.13
N ASN A 474 -10.26 6.39 23.08
CA ASN A 474 -10.09 6.14 24.51
C ASN A 474 -11.39 6.22 25.33
N GLN A 475 -12.47 6.73 24.74
CA GLN A 475 -13.78 6.91 25.39
C GLN A 475 -14.88 6.85 24.33
N PHE A 476 -16.06 6.35 24.68
CA PHE A 476 -17.10 6.03 23.69
C PHE A 476 -18.52 6.34 24.19
N ASP A 477 -19.42 6.76 23.31
CA ASP A 477 -20.84 6.46 23.45
C ASP A 477 -21.21 5.18 22.67
N CYS A 478 -22.45 4.71 22.80
CA CYS A 478 -22.90 3.45 22.21
C CYS A 478 -22.69 3.39 20.69
N SER A 479 -23.13 4.44 19.99
CA SER A 479 -23.00 4.58 18.54
C SER A 479 -21.58 4.94 18.08
N GLY A 480 -20.81 5.61 18.92
CA GLY A 480 -19.41 5.96 18.69
C GLY A 480 -18.52 4.73 18.78
N LEU A 481 -18.82 3.78 19.67
CA LEU A 481 -18.14 2.48 19.73
C LEU A 481 -18.38 1.66 18.46
N THR A 482 -19.64 1.51 18.03
CA THR A 482 -19.96 0.74 16.81
C THR A 482 -19.34 1.40 15.57
N GLN A 483 -19.38 2.72 15.49
CA GLN A 483 -18.78 3.50 14.40
C GLN A 483 -17.26 3.36 14.37
N PHE A 484 -16.61 3.43 15.53
CA PHE A 484 -15.17 3.24 15.62
C PHE A 484 -14.75 1.84 15.15
N CYS A 485 -15.46 0.79 15.56
CA CYS A 485 -15.11 -0.59 15.21
C CYS A 485 -15.31 -0.88 13.72
N HIS A 486 -16.41 -0.39 13.14
CA HIS A 486 -16.66 -0.49 11.70
C HIS A 486 -15.64 0.31 10.88
N LYS A 487 -15.31 1.53 11.31
CA LYS A 487 -14.31 2.38 10.63
C LYS A 487 -12.93 1.70 10.57
N LYS A 488 -12.53 0.97 11.63
CA LYS A 488 -11.25 0.25 11.67
C LYS A 488 -11.17 -0.95 10.72
N VAL A 489 -12.30 -1.40 10.19
CA VAL A 489 -12.34 -2.44 9.15
C VAL A 489 -12.76 -1.87 7.79
N GLY A 490 -12.73 -0.54 7.61
CA GLY A 490 -13.03 0.14 6.35
C GLY A 490 -14.52 0.42 6.09
N ILE A 491 -15.40 0.20 7.07
CA ILE A 491 -16.85 0.39 6.90
C ILE A 491 -17.31 1.70 7.54
N SER A 492 -17.88 2.59 6.74
CA SER A 492 -18.48 3.84 7.21
C SER A 492 -19.93 3.62 7.61
N ILE A 493 -20.30 3.99 8.83
CA ILE A 493 -21.68 3.92 9.33
C ILE A 493 -22.10 5.27 9.94
N PRO A 494 -23.42 5.57 9.96
CA PRO A 494 -23.91 6.82 10.51
C PRO A 494 -23.55 7.04 11.98
N ARG A 495 -23.49 8.31 12.40
CA ARG A 495 -23.01 8.69 13.73
C ARG A 495 -23.96 8.33 14.86
N THR A 496 -25.27 8.45 14.65
CA THR A 496 -26.25 8.30 15.74
C THR A 496 -26.87 6.91 15.76
N SER A 497 -27.24 6.42 16.95
CA SER A 497 -27.95 5.14 17.12
C SER A 497 -29.24 5.06 16.28
N SER A 498 -29.98 6.18 16.17
CA SER A 498 -31.18 6.29 15.32
C SER A 498 -30.87 6.12 13.84
N GLN A 499 -29.83 6.79 13.32
CA GLN A 499 -29.42 6.64 11.92
C GLN A 499 -28.86 5.24 11.63
N GLN A 500 -28.12 4.66 12.58
CA GLN A 500 -27.61 3.29 12.46
C GLN A 500 -28.75 2.27 12.43
N ARG A 501 -29.87 2.52 13.12
CA ARG A 501 -31.08 1.69 13.04
C ARG A 501 -31.85 1.90 11.73
N GLY A 502 -31.83 3.12 11.20
CA GLY A 502 -32.53 3.50 9.97
C GLY A 502 -31.83 3.08 8.67
N SER A 503 -30.58 2.61 8.73
CA SER A 503 -29.76 2.24 7.57
C SER A 503 -29.11 0.86 7.73
N GLY A 504 -28.43 0.39 6.68
CA GLY A 504 -27.86 -0.96 6.61
C GLY A 504 -28.89 -2.05 6.26
N LYS A 505 -28.41 -3.26 5.99
CA LYS A 505 -29.25 -4.43 5.66
C LYS A 505 -29.95 -4.93 6.93
N LYS A 506 -31.26 -5.15 6.85
CA LYS A 506 -32.03 -5.75 7.96
C LYS A 506 -31.69 -7.23 8.10
N ILE A 507 -31.39 -7.67 9.33
CA ILE A 507 -31.05 -9.07 9.65
C ILE A 507 -32.03 -9.63 10.68
N THR A 508 -32.35 -10.92 10.57
CA THR A 508 -33.18 -11.65 11.55
C THR A 508 -32.31 -12.22 12.67
N LYS A 509 -32.89 -12.59 13.82
CA LYS A 509 -32.12 -13.10 14.96
C LYS A 509 -31.36 -14.40 14.61
N GLU A 510 -31.92 -15.21 13.73
CA GLU A 510 -31.36 -16.51 13.30
C GLU A 510 -30.16 -16.33 12.37
N ASN A 511 -30.08 -15.17 11.70
CA ASN A 511 -29.04 -14.85 10.72
C ASN A 511 -28.01 -13.83 11.26
N VAL A 512 -28.08 -13.50 12.54
CA VAL A 512 -27.15 -12.56 13.18
C VAL A 512 -25.73 -13.12 13.15
N GLN A 513 -24.79 -12.27 12.78
CA GLN A 513 -23.36 -12.60 12.70
C GLN A 513 -22.56 -11.61 13.53
N LEU A 514 -21.32 -12.01 13.87
CA LEU A 514 -20.36 -11.15 14.54
C LEU A 514 -20.30 -9.79 13.86
N GLY A 515 -20.19 -8.71 14.63
CA GLY A 515 -20.10 -7.34 14.12
C GLY A 515 -21.44 -6.71 13.74
N ASP A 516 -22.55 -7.45 13.70
CA ASP A 516 -23.85 -6.88 13.40
C ASP A 516 -24.25 -5.88 14.50
N ILE A 517 -24.91 -4.79 14.11
CA ILE A 517 -25.38 -3.78 15.05
C ILE A 517 -26.77 -4.17 15.56
N LEU A 518 -26.87 -4.38 16.86
CA LEU A 518 -28.10 -4.57 17.59
C LEU A 518 -28.67 -3.22 17.98
N CYS A 519 -29.91 -2.94 17.59
CA CYS A 519 -30.56 -1.65 17.81
C CYS A 519 -31.63 -1.75 18.90
N PHE A 520 -31.59 -0.81 19.85
CA PHE A 520 -32.52 -0.66 20.95
C PHE A 520 -33.06 0.78 20.97
N ASP A 521 -34.04 1.04 21.83
CA ASP A 521 -34.53 2.41 22.00
C ASP A 521 -33.42 3.29 22.62
N GLY A 522 -33.00 4.32 21.88
CA GLY A 522 -31.88 5.20 22.24
C GLY A 522 -30.48 4.57 22.28
N HIS A 523 -30.30 3.27 21.97
CA HIS A 523 -29.04 2.56 22.21
C HIS A 523 -28.65 1.57 21.10
N VAL A 524 -27.35 1.26 20.96
CA VAL A 524 -26.82 0.26 20.03
C VAL A 524 -25.67 -0.55 20.65
N GLY A 525 -25.45 -1.77 20.16
CA GLY A 525 -24.32 -2.62 20.53
C GLY A 525 -23.88 -3.52 19.38
N LEU A 526 -22.65 -4.06 19.46
CA LEU A 526 -22.10 -4.98 18.47
C LEU A 526 -22.32 -6.42 18.89
N TYR A 527 -22.97 -7.24 18.07
CA TYR A 527 -23.08 -8.67 18.33
C TYR A 527 -21.68 -9.30 18.34
N ALA A 528 -21.34 -9.98 19.43
CA ALA A 528 -20.00 -10.50 19.69
C ALA A 528 -19.96 -12.02 19.85
N GLY A 529 -21.03 -12.71 19.41
CA GLY A 529 -21.15 -14.16 19.48
C GLY A 529 -21.81 -14.62 20.78
N ASP A 530 -22.15 -15.90 20.85
CA ASP A 530 -22.70 -16.57 22.04
C ASP A 530 -23.87 -15.84 22.71
N GLY A 531 -24.74 -15.19 21.91
CA GLY A 531 -25.86 -14.43 22.43
C GLY A 531 -25.48 -13.13 23.18
N LYS A 532 -24.23 -12.66 23.06
CA LYS A 532 -23.69 -11.48 23.74
C LYS A 532 -23.40 -10.33 22.78
N MET A 533 -23.37 -9.13 23.32
CA MET A 533 -22.91 -7.92 22.63
C MET A 533 -21.79 -7.22 23.40
N ILE A 534 -20.94 -6.48 22.67
CA ILE A 534 -20.06 -5.45 23.24
C ILE A 534 -20.72 -4.10 23.01
N HIS A 535 -20.89 -3.33 24.07
CA HIS A 535 -21.51 -1.99 24.00
C HIS A 535 -20.89 -1.04 25.03
N ALA A 536 -21.14 0.27 24.85
CA ALA A 536 -20.84 1.30 25.84
C ALA A 536 -22.17 1.73 26.51
N PRO A 537 -22.58 1.12 27.64
CA PRO A 537 -23.94 1.22 28.16
C PRO A 537 -24.34 2.62 28.67
N ASN A 538 -23.55 3.23 29.57
CA ASN A 538 -23.83 4.52 30.20
C ASN A 538 -22.63 4.99 31.03
N LYS A 539 -22.71 6.21 31.59
CA LYS A 539 -21.62 6.84 32.37
C LYS A 539 -21.12 6.04 33.58
N GLU A 540 -21.93 5.12 34.12
CA GLU A 540 -21.59 4.33 35.30
C GLU A 540 -20.84 3.03 34.97
N LYS A 541 -20.88 2.59 33.70
CA LYS A 541 -20.35 1.29 33.28
C LYS A 541 -19.47 1.45 32.04
N PRO A 542 -18.24 0.91 32.05
CA PRO A 542 -17.36 0.97 30.90
C PRO A 542 -17.86 0.08 29.75
N VAL A 543 -17.16 0.13 28.61
CA VAL A 543 -17.37 -0.82 27.52
C VAL A 543 -17.26 -2.26 28.05
N LYS A 544 -18.31 -3.04 27.89
CA LYS A 544 -18.44 -4.38 28.49
C LYS A 544 -19.23 -5.32 27.59
N TYR A 545 -19.22 -6.60 27.97
CA TYR A 545 -20.13 -7.60 27.46
C TYR A 545 -21.46 -7.59 28.21
N ASP A 546 -22.57 -7.73 27.50
CA ASP A 546 -23.88 -8.06 28.07
C ASP A 546 -24.62 -9.10 27.18
N PRO A 547 -25.44 -10.00 27.76
CA PRO A 547 -26.38 -10.82 26.99
C PRO A 547 -27.34 -9.93 26.19
N CYS A 548 -27.63 -10.28 24.94
CA CYS A 548 -28.32 -9.38 24.00
C CYS A 548 -29.45 -10.01 23.19
N LEU A 549 -29.50 -11.34 23.08
CA LEU A 549 -30.58 -12.07 22.40
C LEU A 549 -31.59 -12.70 23.37
N SER A 550 -31.29 -12.66 24.66
CA SER A 550 -32.14 -13.12 25.77
C SER A 550 -32.08 -12.10 26.93
N GLY A 551 -32.92 -12.30 27.96
CA GLY A 551 -32.94 -11.45 29.14
C GLY A 551 -33.34 -9.99 28.85
N TYR A 552 -32.85 -9.06 29.67
CA TYR A 552 -33.22 -7.63 29.62
C TYR A 552 -33.06 -7.00 28.24
N TRP A 553 -31.91 -7.20 27.59
CA TRP A 553 -31.66 -6.63 26.26
C TRP A 553 -32.41 -7.39 25.16
N GLY A 554 -32.53 -8.72 25.25
CA GLY A 554 -33.27 -9.52 24.26
C GLY A 554 -34.74 -9.12 24.11
N GLY A 555 -35.39 -8.73 25.21
CA GLY A 555 -36.77 -8.22 25.20
C GLY A 555 -36.94 -6.81 24.66
N LYS A 556 -35.85 -6.04 24.51
CA LYS A 556 -35.85 -4.64 24.04
C LYS A 556 -35.30 -4.47 22.63
N LEU A 557 -34.89 -5.56 21.97
CA LEU A 557 -34.27 -5.53 20.65
C LEU A 557 -35.28 -5.06 19.59
N LEU A 558 -35.01 -3.89 18.97
CA LEU A 558 -35.85 -3.29 17.94
C LEU A 558 -35.46 -3.74 16.52
N GLY A 559 -34.23 -4.23 16.33
CA GLY A 559 -33.77 -4.73 15.04
C GLY A 559 -32.27 -4.97 15.00
N ILE A 560 -31.84 -5.64 13.94
CA ILE A 560 -30.43 -5.94 13.66
C ILE A 560 -30.07 -5.35 12.30
N ARG A 561 -28.87 -4.75 12.21
CA ARG A 561 -28.35 -4.12 10.98
C ARG A 561 -26.95 -4.61 10.66
N ARG A 562 -26.75 -4.98 9.39
CA ARG A 562 -25.45 -5.34 8.81
C ARG A 562 -24.99 -4.29 7.81
N TYR A 563 -23.70 -3.99 7.83
CA TYR A 563 -23.06 -2.93 7.03
C TYR A 563 -21.95 -3.45 6.10
N TRP A 564 -21.90 -4.77 5.87
CA TRP A 564 -21.02 -5.44 4.91
C TRP A 564 -21.75 -6.53 4.14
#